data_AF-X1MB08-F1
#
_entry.id   AF-X1MB08-F1
#
_cell.length_a   1.000
_cell.length_b   1.000
_cell.length_c   1.000
_cell.angle_alpha   90.00
_cell.angle_beta   90.00
_cell.angle_gamma   90.00
#
_symmetry.space_group_name_H-M   'P 1'
#
loop_
_entity.id
_entity.type
_entity.pdbx_description
1 polymer ?
#
loop_
_entity_poly.entity_id
_entity_poly.type
_entity_poly.pdbx_seq_one_letter_code
_entity_poly.pdbx_strand_id
1 'polypeptide(L)'
;MADIAHIAGLIIADLHQRAVPHCHFVTSTTHKTLRGPRGGLILCKEEYIRAIDKTIFPGIQGGPLMHVIAAKAVCFKQAMTPEFKKYQKQIVKNAKNLAEKLVELGYN
;
A
#
# COMPACT_ATOMS: atom_id res chain seq x y z
N MET A 1 -4.64 -2.41 -14.45
CA MET A 1 -4.10 -1.56 -13.37
C MET A 1 -4.68 -2.06 -12.07
N ALA A 2 -3.92 -2.04 -10.97
CA ALA A 2 -4.41 -2.36 -9.63
C ALA A 2 -4.14 -1.20 -8.67
N ASP A 3 -5.17 -0.70 -7.99
CA ASP A 3 -4.99 0.18 -6.83
C ASP A 3 -5.01 -0.67 -5.56
N ILE A 4 -3.88 -0.72 -4.85
CA ILE A 4 -3.70 -1.52 -3.64
C ILE A 4 -3.70 -0.67 -2.37
N ALA A 5 -4.19 0.57 -2.42
CA ALA A 5 -4.08 1.55 -1.34
C ALA A 5 -4.52 1.03 0.04
N HIS A 6 -5.60 0.25 0.11
CA HIS A 6 -6.13 -0.29 1.37
C HIS A 6 -5.42 -1.57 1.82
N ILE A 7 -4.83 -2.34 0.91
CA ILE A 7 -4.32 -3.69 1.18
C ILE A 7 -2.81 -3.82 1.03
N ALA A 8 -2.09 -2.74 0.74
CA ALA A 8 -0.64 -2.76 0.51
C ALA A 8 0.15 -3.41 1.65
N GLY A 9 -0.23 -3.14 2.92
CA GLY A 9 0.40 -3.79 4.07
C GLY A 9 0.18 -5.31 4.10
N LEU A 10 -1.02 -5.76 3.74
CA LEU A 10 -1.37 -7.19 3.68
C LEU A 10 -0.61 -7.90 2.56
N ILE A 11 -0.45 -7.27 1.40
CA ILE A 11 0.32 -7.80 0.27
C ILE A 11 1.80 -7.98 0.68
N ILE A 12 2.41 -6.98 1.32
CA ILE A 12 3.81 -7.06 1.79
C ILE A 12 3.98 -8.16 2.84
N ALA A 13 2.98 -8.39 3.68
CA ALA A 13 2.97 -9.44 4.67
C ALA A 13 2.59 -10.84 4.12
N ASP A 14 2.36 -10.97 2.81
CA ASP A 14 1.98 -12.22 2.16
C ASP A 14 0.63 -12.78 2.64
N LEU A 15 -0.28 -11.89 3.03
CA LEU A 15 -1.65 -12.20 3.49
C LEU A 15 -2.72 -11.89 2.45
N HIS A 16 -2.31 -11.33 1.30
CA HIS A 16 -3.15 -11.05 0.16
C HIS A 16 -2.35 -11.23 -1.12
N GLN A 17 -3.01 -11.63 -2.21
CA GLN A 17 -2.40 -11.84 -3.51
C GLN A 17 -1.69 -10.58 -4.03
N ARG A 18 -0.57 -10.77 -4.74
CA ARG A 18 0.23 -9.70 -5.34
C ARG A 18 -0.32 -9.30 -6.69
N ALA A 19 -0.36 -8.00 -6.96
CA ALA A 19 -0.72 -7.47 -8.29
C ALA A 19 0.44 -7.59 -9.30
N VAL A 20 1.69 -7.64 -8.82
CA VAL A 20 2.89 -7.89 -9.63
C VAL A 20 3.14 -9.41 -9.67
N PRO A 21 3.36 -10.02 -10.85
CA PRO A 21 3.62 -9.40 -12.15
C PRO A 21 2.40 -9.20 -13.07
N HIS A 22 1.18 -9.49 -12.61
CA HIS A 22 -0.02 -9.54 -13.46
C HIS A 22 -0.51 -8.17 -13.98
N CYS A 23 -0.20 -7.07 -13.30
CA CYS A 23 -0.63 -5.72 -13.65
C CYS A 23 0.51 -4.86 -14.23
N HIS A 24 0.23 -4.15 -15.33
CA HIS A 24 1.13 -3.15 -15.91
C HIS A 24 1.41 -1.95 -14.99
N PHE A 25 0.41 -1.59 -14.19
CA PHE A 25 0.43 -0.43 -13.28
C PHE A 25 -0.14 -0.85 -11.93
N VAL A 26 0.56 -0.50 -10.85
CA VAL A 26 0.11 -0.67 -9.47
C VAL A 26 0.26 0.64 -8.73
N THR A 27 -0.84 1.19 -8.23
CA THR A 27 -0.87 2.42 -7.44
C THR A 27 -1.17 2.10 -5.98
N SER A 28 -0.67 2.94 -5.07
CA SER A 28 -0.99 2.79 -3.65
C SER A 28 -0.83 4.10 -2.89
N THR A 29 -1.54 4.19 -1.76
CA THR A 29 -1.25 5.18 -0.73
C THR A 29 -0.31 4.61 0.33
N THR A 30 0.52 5.46 0.94
CA THR A 30 1.50 5.00 1.94
C THR A 30 1.01 4.99 3.39
N HIS A 31 -0.18 5.52 3.69
CA HIS A 31 -0.63 5.80 5.07
C HIS A 31 -1.71 4.88 5.64
N LYS A 32 -2.26 3.95 4.83
CA LYS A 32 -3.31 3.02 5.29
C LYS A 32 -2.67 1.81 5.99
N THR A 33 -2.90 0.60 5.49
CA THR A 33 -2.29 -0.63 6.05
C THR A 33 -0.77 -0.64 5.98
N LEU A 34 -0.16 0.22 5.15
CA LEU A 34 1.30 0.42 5.10
C LEU A 34 1.86 1.28 6.25
N ARG A 35 1.00 2.05 6.94
CA ARG A 35 1.32 2.81 8.17
C ARG A 35 2.45 3.83 8.04
N GLY A 36 2.61 4.41 6.86
CA GLY A 36 3.55 5.49 6.55
C GLY A 36 2.93 6.88 6.53
N PRO A 37 3.65 7.88 6.00
CA PRO A 37 3.13 9.24 5.86
C PRO A 37 2.04 9.32 4.78
N ARG A 38 1.24 10.39 4.79
CA ARG A 38 0.30 10.68 3.69
C ARG A 38 1.08 10.93 2.40
N GLY A 39 0.73 10.18 1.35
CA GLY A 39 1.40 10.21 0.05
C GLY A 39 1.01 8.99 -0.79
N GLY A 40 1.45 8.99 -2.06
CA GLY A 40 1.25 7.89 -3.00
C GLY A 40 2.54 7.32 -3.56
N LEU A 41 2.42 6.17 -4.23
CA LEU A 41 3.46 5.56 -5.05
C LEU A 41 2.83 4.94 -6.29
N ILE A 42 3.61 4.87 -7.37
CA ILE A 42 3.25 4.24 -8.64
C ILE A 42 4.35 3.25 -8.97
N LEU A 43 3.97 1.99 -9.18
CA LEU A 43 4.82 0.96 -9.75
C LEU A 43 4.33 0.67 -11.17
N CYS A 44 5.25 0.53 -12.11
CA CYS A 44 4.93 0.23 -13.50
C CYS A 44 6.03 -0.62 -14.13
N LYS A 45 5.75 -1.21 -15.31
CA LYS A 45 6.81 -1.77 -16.16
C LYS A 45 7.70 -0.64 -16.70
N GLU A 46 8.96 -0.98 -16.98
CA GLU A 46 10.01 -0.04 -17.41
C GLU A 46 9.62 0.79 -18.64
N GLU A 47 8.92 0.18 -19.61
CA GLU A 47 8.44 0.85 -20.82
C GLU A 47 7.54 2.07 -20.56
N TYR A 48 6.89 2.16 -19.40
CA TYR A 48 5.99 3.25 -19.05
C TYR A 48 6.64 4.36 -18.19
N ILE A 49 7.88 4.19 -17.71
CA ILE A 49 8.51 5.11 -16.75
C ILE A 49 8.51 6.56 -17.28
N ARG A 50 8.99 6.77 -18.52
CA ARG A 50 9.09 8.12 -19.11
C ARG A 50 7.73 8.82 -19.22
N ALA A 51 6.68 8.07 -19.55
CA ALA A 51 5.34 8.61 -19.69
C ALA A 51 4.76 9.01 -18.33
N ILE A 52 4.96 8.18 -17.30
CA ILE A 52 4.52 8.46 -15.93
C ILE A 52 5.27 9.65 -15.36
N ASP A 53 6.61 9.66 -15.43
CA ASP A 53 7.43 10.72 -14.85
C ASP A 53 7.06 12.08 -15.45
N LYS A 54 6.94 12.17 -16.79
CA LYS A 54 6.53 13.39 -17.48
C LYS A 54 5.11 13.86 -17.08
N THR A 55 4.20 12.91 -16.82
CA THR A 55 2.84 13.22 -16.38
C THR A 55 2.87 13.79 -14.95
N ILE A 56 3.68 13.22 -14.04
CA ILE A 56 3.80 13.71 -12.67
C ILE A 56 4.49 15.08 -12.64
N PHE A 57 5.65 15.20 -13.29
CA PHE A 57 6.40 16.45 -13.39
C PHE A 57 6.98 16.59 -14.81
N PRO A 58 6.74 17.71 -15.51
CA PRO A 58 6.09 18.94 -15.06
C PRO A 58 4.55 18.96 -15.21
N GLY A 59 3.92 17.81 -15.48
CA GLY A 59 2.49 17.76 -15.84
C GLY A 59 1.52 18.20 -14.73
N ILE A 60 1.36 17.39 -13.67
CA ILE A 60 0.32 17.61 -12.64
C ILE A 60 0.86 18.05 -11.27
N GLN A 61 2.16 17.98 -11.04
CA GLN A 61 2.81 18.41 -9.79
C GLN A 61 3.97 19.38 -10.06
N GLY A 62 4.26 20.21 -9.06
CA GLY A 62 5.45 21.05 -9.01
C GLY A 62 6.59 20.39 -8.22
N GLY A 63 7.19 21.12 -7.29
CA GLY A 63 8.28 20.62 -6.46
C GLY A 63 7.88 19.42 -5.57
N PRO A 64 8.74 18.40 -5.42
CA PRO A 64 8.44 17.24 -4.60
C PRO A 64 8.47 17.56 -3.10
N LEU A 65 7.63 16.88 -2.32
CA LEU A 65 7.64 16.98 -0.86
C LEU A 65 8.72 16.07 -0.27
N MET A 66 9.97 16.55 -0.23
CA MET A 66 11.14 15.75 0.19
C MET A 66 11.02 15.19 1.62
N HIS A 67 10.41 15.92 2.54
CA HIS A 67 10.13 15.45 3.90
C HIS A 67 9.18 14.24 3.91
N VAL A 68 8.19 14.20 3.01
CA VAL A 68 7.31 13.04 2.85
C VAL A 68 8.06 11.86 2.22
N ILE A 69 8.93 12.12 1.23
CA ILE A 69 9.75 11.07 0.60
C ILE A 69 10.67 10.41 1.64
N ALA A 70 11.33 11.19 2.49
CA ALA A 70 12.15 10.68 3.59
C ALA A 70 11.32 9.82 4.56
N ALA A 71 10.14 10.27 4.96
CA ALA A 71 9.25 9.51 5.83
C ALA A 71 8.74 8.21 5.18
N LYS A 72 8.55 8.17 3.86
CA LYS A 72 8.22 6.93 3.12
C LYS A 72 9.35 5.92 3.20
N ALA A 73 10.61 6.35 3.07
CA ALA A 73 11.76 5.46 3.20
C ALA A 73 11.81 4.78 4.58
N VAL A 74 11.56 5.55 5.65
CA VAL A 74 11.45 5.00 7.02
C VAL A 74 10.31 3.98 7.11
N CYS A 75 9.14 4.32 6.57
CA CYS A 75 7.99 3.42 6.52
C CYS A 75 8.31 2.10 5.78
N PHE A 76 8.97 2.15 4.62
CA PHE A 76 9.32 0.95 3.86
C PHE A 76 10.32 0.08 4.61
N LYS A 77 11.29 0.68 5.30
CA LYS A 77 12.21 -0.06 6.18
C LYS A 77 11.45 -0.80 7.29
N GLN A 78 10.47 -0.14 7.93
CA GLN A 78 9.62 -0.78 8.94
C GLN A 78 8.74 -1.89 8.35
N ALA A 79 8.23 -1.71 7.13
CA ALA A 79 7.38 -2.70 6.47
C ALA A 79 8.11 -4.01 6.13
N MET A 80 9.44 -3.98 6.05
CA MET A 80 10.28 -5.16 5.78
C MET A 80 10.56 -6.01 7.03
N THR A 81 10.16 -5.58 8.23
CA THR A 81 10.51 -6.31 9.46
C THR A 81 9.53 -7.46 9.78
N PRO A 82 9.97 -8.49 10.52
CA PRO A 82 9.08 -9.56 11.00
C PRO A 82 7.93 -9.05 11.89
N GLU A 83 8.16 -8.00 12.68
CA GLU A 83 7.16 -7.39 13.54
C GLU A 83 6.02 -6.78 12.71
N PHE A 84 6.33 -6.19 11.56
CA PHE A 84 5.31 -5.69 10.64
C PHE A 84 4.44 -6.84 10.12
N LYS A 85 5.03 -7.97 9.72
CA LYS A 85 4.25 -9.16 9.31
C LYS A 85 3.37 -9.68 10.44
N LYS A 86 3.88 -9.72 11.68
CA LYS A 86 3.10 -10.10 12.87
C LYS A 86 1.92 -9.14 13.09
N TYR A 87 2.15 -7.84 12.96
CA TYR A 87 1.12 -6.81 13.04
C TYR A 87 0.03 -7.01 11.98
N GLN A 88 0.38 -7.28 10.72
CA GLN A 88 -0.60 -7.52 9.66
C GLN A 88 -1.43 -8.79 9.90
N LYS A 89 -0.81 -9.88 10.41
CA LYS A 89 -1.54 -11.09 10.82
C LYS A 89 -2.58 -10.78 11.91
N GLN A 90 -2.21 -9.92 12.86
CA GLN A 90 -3.13 -9.51 13.92
C GLN A 90 -4.30 -8.67 13.37
N ILE A 91 -4.09 -7.81 12.37
CA ILE A 91 -5.17 -7.09 11.69
C ILE A 91 -6.20 -8.06 11.11
N VAL A 92 -5.75 -9.07 10.35
CA VAL A 92 -6.65 -10.06 9.75
C VAL A 92 -7.42 -10.84 10.82
N LYS A 93 -6.74 -11.26 11.89
CA LYS A 93 -7.39 -11.94 13.03
C LYS A 93 -8.47 -11.06 13.68
N ASN A 94 -8.17 -9.79 13.91
CA ASN A 94 -9.12 -8.85 14.51
C ASN A 94 -10.33 -8.61 13.60
N ALA A 95 -10.10 -8.43 12.30
CA ALA A 95 -11.17 -8.25 11.33
C ALA A 95 -12.10 -9.48 11.27
N LYS A 96 -11.53 -10.70 11.26
CA LYS A 96 -12.29 -11.95 11.30
C LYS A 96 -13.14 -12.07 12.57
N ASN A 97 -12.54 -11.82 13.74
CA ASN A 97 -13.27 -11.87 15.01
C ASN A 97 -14.42 -10.85 15.07
N LEU A 98 -14.20 -9.63 14.56
CA LEU A 98 -15.27 -8.63 14.47
C LEU A 98 -16.40 -9.09 13.55
N ALA A 99 -16.06 -9.62 12.36
CA ALA A 99 -17.06 -10.12 11.43
C ALA A 99 -17.87 -11.28 12.03
N GLU A 100 -17.22 -12.24 12.69
CA GLU A 100 -17.89 -13.36 13.38
C GLU A 100 -18.87 -12.84 14.44
N LYS A 101 -18.49 -11.84 15.24
CA LYS A 101 -19.37 -11.26 16.25
C LYS A 101 -20.54 -10.48 15.65
N LEU A 102 -20.35 -9.81 14.53
CA LEU A 102 -21.46 -9.14 13.84
C LEU A 102 -22.47 -10.17 13.29
N VAL A 103 -21.98 -11.26 12.71
CA VAL A 103 -22.83 -12.36 12.22
C VAL A 103 -23.58 -13.05 13.37
N GLU A 104 -22.92 -13.31 14.50
CA GLU A 104 -23.58 -13.85 15.72
C GLU A 104 -24.73 -12.95 16.22
N LEU A 105 -24.61 -11.64 16.03
CA LEU A 105 -25.64 -10.65 16.40
C LEU A 105 -26.72 -10.47 15.33
N GLY A 106 -26.67 -11.23 14.22
CA GLY A 106 -27.66 -11.19 13.14
C GLY A 106 -27.44 -10.09 12.10
N TYR A 107 -26.27 -9.47 12.06
CA TYR A 107 -25.90 -8.52 11.00
C TYR A 107 -25.32 -9.27 9.78
N ASN A 108 -25.68 -8.82 8.56
CA ASN A 108 -25.19 -9.33 7.29
C ASN A 108 -24.29 -8.31 6.57
#